data_AF-A0A0B2A6G3-F1
#
_entry.id   AF-A0A0B2A6G3-F1
#
_cell.length_a   1.000
_cell.length_b   1.000
_cell.length_c   1.000
_cell.angle_alpha   90.00
_cell.angle_beta   90.00
_cell.angle_gamma   90.00
#
_symmetry.space_group_name_H-M   'P 1'
#
loop_
_entity.id
_entity.type
_entity.pdbx_description
1 polymer ?
#
loop_
_entity_poly.entity_id
_entity_poly.type
_entity_poly.pdbx_seq_one_letter_code
_entity_poly.pdbx_strand_id
1 'polypeptide(L)' 'MRFSLGTIAATGDPCLWIPVTSGVADYNEYYTLTPDQYERFGSDETAAAAFADECRRREHDDCLLEQPGWNRGAPR' A
#
# COMPACT_ATOMS: atom_id res chain seq x y z
N MET A 1 12.92 -0.67 3.38
CA MET A 1 11.48 -0.40 3.42
C MET A 1 10.75 -1.70 3.15
N ARG A 2 9.77 -2.09 3.99
CA ARG A 2 8.98 -3.31 3.76
C ARG A 2 7.69 -2.94 3.05
N PHE A 3 7.42 -3.58 1.93
CA PHE A 3 6.14 -3.60 1.25
C PHE A 3 5.90 -5.04 0.80
N SER A 4 4.67 -5.34 0.42
CA SER A 4 4.33 -6.66 -0.11
C SER A 4 3.23 -6.53 -1.15
N LEU A 5 3.32 -7.36 -2.18
CA LEU A 5 2.41 -7.40 -3.31
C LEU A 5 1.59 -8.69 -3.21
N GLY A 6 0.33 -8.63 -3.60
CA GLY A 6 -0.54 -9.79 -3.67
C GLY A 6 -1.91 -9.43 -4.24
N THR A 7 -2.92 -10.21 -3.87
CA THR A 7 -4.29 -10.00 -4.31
C THR A 7 -5.25 -9.96 -3.13
N ILE A 8 -6.32 -9.17 -3.26
CA ILE A 8 -7.37 -9.08 -2.26
C ILE A 8 -8.14 -10.39 -2.26
N ALA A 9 -8.20 -11.09 -1.13
CA ALA A 9 -8.87 -12.40 -1.05
C ALA A 9 -10.38 -12.33 -1.42
N ALA A 10 -11.02 -11.18 -1.22
CA ALA A 10 -12.45 -10.98 -1.48
C ALA A 10 -12.78 -10.80 -2.97
N THR A 11 -11.93 -10.09 -3.73
CA THR A 11 -12.21 -9.73 -5.13
C THR A 11 -11.23 -10.37 -6.13
N GLY A 12 -10.06 -10.79 -5.66
CA GLY A 12 -8.95 -11.26 -6.49
C GLY A 12 -8.13 -10.13 -7.12
N ASP A 13 -8.47 -8.87 -6.84
CA ASP A 13 -7.80 -7.72 -7.45
C ASP A 13 -6.38 -7.57 -6.91
N PRO A 14 -5.42 -7.15 -7.76
CA PRO A 14 -4.07 -6.90 -7.31
C PRO A 14 -4.02 -5.75 -6.31
N CYS A 15 -3.24 -5.94 -5.24
CA CYS A 15 -3.04 -4.94 -4.21
C CYS A 15 -1.60 -4.93 -3.69
N LEU A 16 -1.21 -3.78 -3.18
CA LEU A 16 0.03 -3.58 -2.42
C LEU A 16 -0.34 -3.25 -0.98
N TRP A 17 0.33 -3.87 -0.02
CA TRP A 17 0.22 -3.46 1.37
C TRP A 17 1.55 -3.05 1.97
N ILE A 18 1.46 -2.04 2.84
CA ILE A 18 2.58 -1.52 3.61
C ILE A 18 2.25 -1.58 5.10
N PRO A 19 3.19 -2.06 5.94
CA PRO A 19 3.04 -1.92 7.38
C PRO A 19 3.24 -0.45 7.75
N VAL A 20 2.29 0.08 8.50
CA VAL A 20 2.26 1.45 9.01
C VAL A 20 2.07 1.40 10.53
N THR A 21 2.77 2.28 11.24
CA THR A 21 2.65 2.39 12.70
C THR A 21 1.89 3.67 13.02
N SER A 22 0.70 3.58 13.62
CA SER A 22 -0.06 4.76 14.02
C SER A 22 0.43 5.38 15.33
N GLY A 23 1.71 5.26 15.70
CA GLY A 23 2.22 5.65 17.03
C GLY A 23 1.65 4.87 18.22
N VAL A 24 0.48 4.23 18.05
CA VAL A 24 -0.27 3.49 19.07
C VAL A 24 -0.51 2.03 18.64
N ALA A 25 -0.58 1.74 17.34
CA ALA A 25 -0.74 0.38 16.81
C ALA A 25 -0.01 0.20 15.46
N ASP A 26 0.50 -1.00 15.21
CA ASP A 26 0.95 -1.40 13.88
C ASP A 26 -0.25 -1.97 13.10
N TYR A 27 -0.47 -1.47 11.88
CA TYR A 27 -1.53 -1.90 10.98
C TYR A 27 -1.01 -1.94 9.54
N ASN A 28 -1.71 -2.63 8.66
CA ASN A 28 -1.36 -2.66 7.25
C ASN A 28 -2.33 -1.76 6.49
N GLU A 29 -1.79 -0.89 5.64
CA GLU A 29 -2.58 -0.15 4.68
C GLU A 29 -2.58 -0.91 3.35
N TYR A 30 -3.77 -1.12 2.79
CA TYR A 30 -3.97 -1.87 1.55
C TYR A 30 -4.39 -0.93 0.43
N TYR A 31 -3.58 -0.88 -0.62
CA TYR A 31 -3.79 -0.06 -1.80
C TYR A 31 -4.17 -0.95 -2.98
N THR A 32 -5.28 -0.63 -3.65
CA THR A 32 -5.61 -1.28 -4.92
C THR A 32 -4.59 -0.88 -5.97
N LEU A 33 -4.21 -1.85 -6.80
CA LEU A 33 -3.36 -1.62 -7.94
C LEU A 33 -4.15 -1.87 -9.23
N THR A 34 -3.73 -1.21 -10.30
CA THR A 34 -4.14 -1.64 -11.63
C THR A 34 -3.34 -2.88 -12.06
N PRO A 35 -3.87 -3.70 -12.97
CA PRO A 35 -3.12 -4.84 -13.53
C PRO A 35 -1.75 -4.43 -14.10
N ASP A 36 -1.68 -3.30 -14.80
CA ASP A 36 -0.43 -2.75 -15.34
C ASP A 36 0.60 -2.42 -14.25
N GLN A 37 0.15 -1.85 -13.12
CA GLN A 37 1.03 -1.57 -11.98
C GLN A 37 1.54 -2.86 -11.35
N TYR A 38 0.65 -3.85 -11.17
CA TYR A 38 1.02 -5.13 -10.57
C TYR A 38 2.06 -5.89 -11.40
N GLU A 39 1.88 -5.96 -12.73
CA GLU A 39 2.86 -6.57 -13.63
C GLU A 39 4.20 -5.82 -13.60
N ARG A 40 4.15 -4.49 -13.60
CA ARG A 40 5.34 -3.65 -13.51
C ARG A 40 6.08 -3.88 -12.19
N PHE A 41 5.38 -3.88 -11.07
CA PHE A 41 5.97 -4.07 -9.74
C PHE A 41 6.50 -5.49 -9.52
N GLY A 42 5.90 -6.49 -10.16
CA GLY A 42 6.44 -7.85 -10.18
C GLY A 42 7.76 -7.97 -10.94
N SER A 43 8.01 -7.10 -11.91
CA SER A 43 9.24 -7.09 -12.72
C SER A 43 10.28 -6.07 -12.24
N ASP A 44 9.84 -5.00 -11.60
CA ASP A 44 10.64 -3.86 -11.14
C ASP A 44 10.34 -3.54 -9.67
N GLU A 45 11.15 -4.12 -8.79
CA GLU A 45 11.08 -3.89 -7.34
C GLU A 45 11.35 -2.41 -6.97
N THR A 46 12.13 -1.69 -7.79
CA THR A 46 12.43 -0.27 -7.53
C THR A 46 11.19 0.59 -7.78
N ALA A 47 10.44 0.31 -8.85
CA ALA A 47 9.16 0.96 -9.10
C ALA A 47 8.14 0.66 -7.98
N ALA A 48 8.11 -0.57 -7.48
CA ALA A 48 7.24 -0.94 -6.37
C ALA A 48 7.60 -0.20 -5.07
N ALA A 49 8.90 -0.07 -4.78
CA ALA A 49 9.40 0.67 -3.63
C ALA A 49 9.07 2.17 -3.72
N ALA A 50 9.22 2.77 -4.91
CA ALA A 50 8.88 4.17 -5.15
C ALA A 50 7.38 4.42 -4.92
N PHE A 51 6.52 3.54 -5.45
CA PHE A 51 5.07 3.64 -5.22
C PHE A 51 4.71 3.49 -3.74
N ALA A 52 5.34 2.55 -3.02
CA ALA A 52 5.15 2.40 -1.59
C ALA A 52 5.55 3.67 -0.80
N ASP A 53 6.58 4.40 -1.26
CA ASP A 53 6.95 5.69 -0.68
C ASP A 53 5.94 6.80 -0.99
N GLU A 54 5.39 6.85 -2.19
CA GLU A 54 4.30 7.77 -2.56
C GLU A 54 3.04 7.50 -1.71
N CYS A 55 2.68 6.23 -1.50
CA CYS A 55 1.61 5.81 -0.57
C CYS A 55 1.88 6.31 0.86
N ARG A 56 3.11 6.19 1.37
CA ARG A 56 3.49 6.72 2.69
C ARG A 56 3.35 8.24 2.77
N ARG A 57 3.57 8.95 1.67
CA ARG A 57 3.35 10.40 1.55
C ARG A 57 1.89 10.79 1.42
N ARG A 58 0.98 9.82 1.38
CA ARG A 58 -0.47 10.01 1.20
C ARG A 58 -0.83 10.58 -0.17
N GLU A 59 0.00 10.32 -1.17
CA GLU A 59 -0.22 10.77 -2.55
C GLU A 59 -1.26 9.89 -3.27
N HIS A 60 -1.47 8.65 -2.81
CA HIS A 60 -2.41 7.66 -3.38
C HIS A 60 -3.53 7.25 -2.42
N ASP A 61 -3.94 8.16 -1.52
CA ASP A 61 -5.05 7.90 -0.59
C ASP A 61 -6.38 7.59 -1.30
N ASP A 62 -6.53 8.03 -2.55
CA ASP A 62 -7.69 7.69 -3.39
C ASP A 62 -7.79 6.19 -3.72
N CYS A 63 -6.66 5.46 -3.69
CA CYS A 63 -6.59 4.02 -3.96
C CYS A 63 -6.62 3.17 -2.68
N LEU A 64 -6.76 3.81 -1.51
CA LEU A 64 -6.71 3.14 -0.22
C LEU A 64 -8.05 2.47 0.10
N LEU A 65 -8.01 1.16 0.31
CA LEU A 65 -9.21 0.35 0.59
C LEU A 65 -9.82 0.66 1.95
N GLU A 66 -8.96 0.84 2.96
CA GLU A 66 -9.38 1.15 4.31
C GLU A 66 -8.90 2.55 4.65
N GLN A 67 -9.79 3.53 4.51
CA GLN A 67 -9.51 4.88 4.95
C GLN A 67 -9.29 4.87 6.46
N PRO A 68 -8.10 5.25 6.93
CA PRO A 68 -7.84 5.29 8.34
C PRO A 68 -8.68 6.42 8.92
N GLY A 69 -9.29 6.13 10.06
CA GLY A 69 -10.04 7.14 10.80
C GLY A 69 -9.13 8.31 11.23
N TRP A 70 -9.71 9.19 12.05
CA TRP A 70 -9.07 10.40 12.61
C TRP A 70 -7.62 10.23 13.14
N ASN A 71 -7.19 9.02 13.49
CA ASN A 71 -5.89 8.72 14.10
C ASN A 71 -4.95 7.93 13.17
N ARG A 72 -4.74 8.41 11.93
CA ARG A 72 -3.71 7.85 11.04
C ARG A 72 -2.33 8.34 11.48
N GLY A 73 -1.55 7.50 12.17
CA GLY A 73 -0.19 7.89 12.57
C GLY A 73 0.83 7.84 11.42
N ALA A 74 2.12 7.98 11.76
CA ALA A 74 3.17 8.29 10.80
C ALA A 74 3.94 7.02 10.32
N PRO A 75 4.21 6.89 9.01
CA PRO A 75 5.02 5.77 8.49
C PRO A 75 6.46 5.82 9.03
N ARG A 76 7.04 4.64 9.29
CA ARG A 76 8.39 4.45 9.84
C ARG A 76 9.39 4.00 8.78
#